data_AF-A0A6A6WPU1-F1
#
_entry.id   AF-A0A6A6WPU1-F1
#
_cell.length_a   1.000
_cell.length_b   1.000
_cell.length_c   1.000
_cell.angle_alpha   90.00
_cell.angle_beta   90.00
_cell.angle_gamma   90.00
#
_symmetry.space_group_name_H-M   'P 1'
#
loop_
_entity.id
_entity.type
_entity.pdbx_description
1 polymer ?
#
loop_
_entity_poly.entity_id
_entity_poly.type
_entity_poly.pdbx_seq_one_letter_code
_entity_poly.pdbx_strand_id
1 'polypeptide(L)'
;MINIDDYRVRAPAESIAGYGDDGWIPIYIKDTFCNGRYTILNKLGHGGYATVWVARDHIENVDVCIKVLKAANSLNNQELRILQCIQQGADHPGREYLPKLLNHFYEKLHSKTNLFIVLELLGPPLGQVYRRPCTYNSSFSRRISKQLLLAVDCLHSHGIVHGDIHEGNILFCLPKGYQLPIDDVYQGEVYKKDGTPLEEGIPRQVVTSLLFDLKIDKDLFQEVGQIKLVDFSSSFFESETPERIHTREDVSPPELIFEKPLRKSFDIWSVACMTFYIATGRNLFEIWDRRRVILLPLIHVVVGDSSAQWLLKSVFEAIERGIWKDLGTFRCR
;
A
#
# COMPACT_ATOMS: atom_id res chain seq x y z
N MET A 1 26.74 4.73 5.60
CA MET A 1 25.64 5.20 4.73
C MET A 1 26.08 4.94 3.30
N ILE A 2 25.31 4.18 2.53
CA ILE A 2 25.66 3.77 1.17
C ILE A 2 25.54 4.99 0.25
N ASN A 3 26.61 5.34 -0.48
CA ASN A 3 26.54 6.36 -1.51
C ASN A 3 26.07 5.72 -2.82
N ILE A 4 24.82 5.98 -3.22
CA ILE A 4 24.20 5.36 -4.39
C ILE A 4 24.94 5.67 -5.70
N ASP A 5 25.65 6.81 -5.74
CA ASP A 5 26.41 7.23 -6.91
C ASP A 5 27.63 6.33 -7.20
N ASP A 6 28.03 5.49 -6.25
CA ASP A 6 29.15 4.56 -6.44
C ASP A 6 28.72 3.29 -7.21
N TYR A 7 27.42 3.10 -7.44
CA TYR A 7 26.86 1.87 -8.00
C TYR A 7 26.22 2.09 -9.38
N ARG A 8 26.12 1.00 -10.13
CA ARG A 8 25.27 0.90 -11.32
C ARG A 8 24.24 -0.19 -11.10
N VAL A 9 22.99 0.13 -11.43
CA VAL A 9 21.84 -0.78 -11.37
C VAL A 9 21.26 -0.88 -12.78
N ARG A 10 21.19 -2.08 -13.33
CA ARG A 10 20.74 -2.31 -14.73
C ARG A 10 19.29 -2.77 -14.86
N ALA A 11 18.39 -2.22 -14.05
CA ALA A 11 16.95 -2.46 -14.17
C ALA A 11 16.15 -1.36 -13.46
N PRO A 12 14.92 -1.06 -13.91
CA PRO A 12 13.99 -0.21 -13.16
C PRO A 12 13.43 -1.01 -11.99
N ALA A 13 14.09 -0.94 -10.84
CA ALA A 13 13.72 -1.60 -9.60
C ALA A 13 13.83 -0.61 -8.42
N GLU A 14 13.65 -1.09 -7.19
CA GLU A 14 13.85 -0.31 -5.98
C GLU A 14 15.29 0.22 -5.85
N SER A 15 15.43 1.34 -5.13
CA SER A 15 16.73 1.94 -4.86
C SER A 15 17.57 1.06 -3.95
N ILE A 16 18.84 0.85 -4.31
CA ILE A 16 19.81 0.12 -3.49
C ILE A 16 20.04 0.79 -2.12
N ALA A 17 19.72 2.07 -1.98
CA ALA A 17 19.81 2.80 -0.70
C ALA A 17 18.85 2.25 0.37
N GLY A 18 17.85 1.45 -0.02
CA GLY A 18 16.96 0.76 0.91
C GLY A 18 17.52 -0.54 1.50
N TYR A 19 18.69 -0.99 1.03
CA TYR A 19 19.42 -2.17 1.52
C TYR A 19 20.51 -1.80 2.52
N GLY A 20 21.10 -2.81 3.16
CA GLY A 20 22.11 -2.65 4.21
C GLY A 20 21.52 -2.76 5.61
N ASP A 21 22.16 -2.11 6.59
CA ASP A 21 21.80 -2.24 8.00
C ASP A 21 20.34 -1.85 8.27
N ASP A 22 19.61 -2.81 8.83
CA ASP A 22 18.19 -2.75 9.18
C ASP A 22 17.22 -2.48 8.01
N GLY A 23 17.73 -2.51 6.77
CA GLY A 23 17.00 -2.30 5.52
C GLY A 23 16.34 -3.55 4.96
N TRP A 24 16.09 -3.54 3.65
CA TRP A 24 15.64 -4.72 2.92
C TRP A 24 16.76 -5.75 2.86
N ILE A 25 16.37 -7.02 2.74
CA ILE A 25 17.30 -8.11 2.46
C ILE A 25 17.31 -8.43 0.97
N PRO A 26 18.47 -8.81 0.40
CA PRO A 26 18.52 -9.36 -0.96
C PRO A 26 17.71 -10.65 -1.06
N ILE A 27 16.83 -10.71 -2.07
CA ILE A 27 16.05 -11.90 -2.43
C ILE A 27 16.22 -12.12 -3.93
N TYR A 28 16.45 -13.36 -4.31
CA TYR A 28 16.66 -13.76 -5.68
C TYR A 28 15.58 -14.74 -6.16
N ILE A 29 15.39 -14.76 -7.47
CA ILE A 29 14.51 -15.72 -8.12
C ILE A 29 15.04 -17.13 -7.84
N LYS A 30 14.13 -18.06 -7.52
CA LYS A 30 14.40 -19.43 -7.05
C LYS A 30 14.96 -19.56 -5.64
N ASP A 31 15.15 -18.47 -4.89
CA ASP A 31 15.43 -18.59 -3.46
C ASP A 31 14.29 -19.36 -2.78
N THR A 32 14.66 -20.16 -1.78
CA THR A 32 13.71 -20.98 -1.02
C THR A 32 13.71 -20.63 0.45
N PHE A 33 12.53 -20.54 1.06
CA PHE A 33 12.35 -20.17 2.47
C PHE A 33 11.45 -21.15 3.21
N CYS A 34 11.47 -21.10 4.55
CA CYS A 34 10.65 -21.95 5.42
C CYS A 34 10.87 -23.45 5.10
N ASN A 35 12.12 -23.90 5.21
CA ASN A 35 12.54 -25.29 4.92
C ASN A 35 12.14 -25.79 3.52
N GLY A 36 12.22 -24.90 2.51
CA GLY A 36 11.91 -25.25 1.13
C GLY A 36 10.43 -25.22 0.77
N ARG A 37 9.53 -24.82 1.69
CA ARG A 37 8.10 -24.70 1.41
C ARG A 37 7.80 -23.65 0.34
N TYR A 38 8.49 -22.51 0.38
CA TYR A 38 8.23 -21.38 -0.51
C TYR A 38 9.39 -21.16 -1.47
N THR A 39 9.14 -21.11 -2.77
CA THR A 39 10.15 -20.74 -3.79
C THR A 39 9.78 -19.45 -4.48
N ILE A 40 10.67 -18.45 -4.48
CA ILE A 40 10.45 -17.15 -5.13
C ILE A 40 10.40 -17.32 -6.65
N LEU A 41 9.36 -16.79 -7.28
CA LEU A 41 9.14 -16.91 -8.72
C LEU A 41 9.32 -15.58 -9.45
N ASN A 42 8.76 -14.49 -8.94
CA ASN A 42 8.88 -13.15 -9.53
C ASN A 42 8.58 -12.07 -8.47
N LYS A 43 8.85 -10.80 -8.78
CA LYS A 43 8.57 -9.68 -7.88
C LYS A 43 7.24 -9.02 -8.22
N LEU A 44 6.42 -8.72 -7.22
CA LEU A 44 5.16 -7.98 -7.38
C LEU A 44 5.35 -6.48 -7.17
N GLY A 45 6.24 -6.09 -6.25
CA GLY A 45 6.37 -4.70 -5.88
C GLY A 45 7.38 -4.45 -4.76
N HIS A 46 7.47 -3.19 -4.37
CA HIS A 46 8.19 -2.74 -3.20
C HIS A 46 7.53 -1.47 -2.66
N GLY A 47 7.61 -1.26 -1.36
CA GLY A 47 7.17 -0.06 -0.68
C GLY A 47 8.19 0.34 0.39
N GLY A 48 7.96 1.44 1.11
CA GLY A 48 8.94 1.98 2.07
C GLY A 48 9.46 0.99 3.13
N TYR A 49 8.65 -0.03 3.46
CA TYR A 49 8.90 -0.95 4.57
C TYR A 49 9.15 -2.41 4.15
N ALA A 50 8.89 -2.77 2.88
CA ALA A 50 8.94 -4.17 2.45
C ALA A 50 9.16 -4.33 0.94
N THR A 51 9.63 -5.52 0.54
CA THR A 51 9.54 -6.00 -0.84
C THR A 51 8.47 -7.09 -0.93
N VAL A 52 7.81 -7.22 -2.09
CA VAL A 52 6.66 -8.12 -2.27
C VAL A 52 6.92 -9.04 -3.46
N TRP A 53 6.72 -10.33 -3.28
CA TRP A 53 7.12 -11.38 -4.20
C TRP A 53 6.00 -12.38 -4.46
N VAL A 54 5.94 -12.94 -5.66
CA VAL A 54 5.21 -14.18 -5.94
C VAL A 54 6.09 -15.35 -5.53
N ALA A 55 5.52 -16.34 -4.85
CA ALA A 55 6.19 -17.59 -4.53
C ALA A 55 5.30 -18.80 -4.77
N ARG A 56 5.89 -19.95 -5.11
CA ARG A 56 5.19 -21.26 -5.08
C ARG A 56 5.19 -21.79 -3.67
N ASP A 57 4.01 -22.06 -3.09
CA ASP A 57 3.86 -22.90 -1.89
C ASP A 57 3.80 -24.36 -2.33
N HIS A 58 4.83 -25.15 -1.99
CA HIS A 58 4.93 -26.56 -2.39
C HIS A 58 4.08 -27.51 -1.53
N ILE A 59 3.56 -27.06 -0.38
CA ILE A 59 2.66 -27.87 0.45
C ILE A 59 1.25 -27.79 -0.11
N GLU A 60 0.76 -26.57 -0.32
CA GLU A 60 -0.60 -26.33 -0.83
C GLU A 60 -0.68 -26.40 -2.36
N ASN A 61 0.48 -26.43 -3.04
CA ASN A 61 0.64 -26.40 -4.50
C ASN A 61 -0.11 -25.24 -5.17
N VAL A 62 0.02 -24.05 -4.59
CA VAL A 62 -0.55 -22.80 -5.10
C VAL A 62 0.49 -21.69 -5.10
N ASP A 63 0.31 -20.69 -5.95
CA ASP A 63 1.10 -19.47 -5.91
C ASP A 63 0.55 -18.51 -4.84
N VAL A 64 1.45 -17.90 -4.08
CA VAL A 64 1.15 -17.02 -2.95
C VAL A 64 1.89 -15.68 -3.09
N CYS A 65 1.42 -14.69 -2.36
CA CYS A 65 2.11 -13.41 -2.19
C CYS A 65 2.94 -13.44 -0.90
N ILE A 66 4.22 -13.08 -0.96
CA ILE A 66 5.10 -12.97 0.20
C ILE A 66 5.57 -11.53 0.33
N LYS A 67 5.17 -10.86 1.41
CA LYS A 67 5.68 -9.55 1.82
C LYS A 67 6.84 -9.76 2.79
N VAL A 68 8.02 -9.28 2.41
CA VAL A 68 9.23 -9.39 3.22
C VAL A 68 9.60 -8.04 3.79
N LEU A 69 9.50 -7.92 5.11
CA LEU A 69 9.70 -6.68 5.81
C LEU A 69 11.19 -6.39 6.00
N LYS A 70 11.52 -5.10 6.07
CA LYS A 70 12.83 -4.64 6.56
C LYS A 70 13.09 -5.19 7.96
N ALA A 71 14.36 -5.41 8.30
CA ALA A 71 14.71 -5.95 9.61
C ALA A 71 14.26 -5.00 10.75
N ALA A 72 14.36 -3.68 10.55
CA ALA A 72 13.84 -2.67 11.49
C ALA A 72 12.34 -2.82 11.80
N ASN A 73 11.55 -3.35 10.88
CA ASN A 73 10.09 -3.41 10.97
C ASN A 73 9.56 -4.82 11.27
N SER A 74 10.45 -5.77 11.53
CA SER A 74 10.09 -7.19 11.63
C SER A 74 9.61 -7.62 13.02
N LEU A 75 10.20 -7.08 14.09
CA LEU A 75 9.81 -7.40 15.47
C LEU A 75 8.58 -6.59 15.90
N ASN A 76 7.67 -7.22 16.65
CA ASN A 76 6.41 -6.61 17.14
C ASN A 76 5.62 -5.88 16.04
N ASN A 77 5.58 -6.47 14.85
CA ASN A 77 5.02 -5.83 13.67
C ASN A 77 3.49 -5.61 13.79
N GLN A 78 3.05 -4.37 13.61
CA GLN A 78 1.64 -3.98 13.74
C GLN A 78 0.75 -4.57 12.64
N GLU A 79 1.23 -4.61 11.39
CA GLU A 79 0.51 -5.18 10.25
C GLU A 79 0.20 -6.67 10.48
N LEU A 80 1.15 -7.45 10.99
CA LEU A 80 0.91 -8.85 11.35
C LEU A 80 -0.15 -8.99 12.46
N ARG A 81 -0.09 -8.17 13.52
CA ARG A 81 -1.10 -8.17 14.60
C ARG A 81 -2.50 -7.89 14.05
N ILE A 82 -2.61 -6.92 13.13
CA ILE A 82 -3.85 -6.55 12.47
C ILE A 82 -4.39 -7.69 11.61
N LEU A 83 -3.55 -8.29 10.76
CA LEU A 83 -3.94 -9.43 9.92
C LEU A 83 -4.41 -10.63 10.75
N GLN A 84 -3.72 -10.93 11.87
CA GLN A 84 -4.12 -11.98 12.80
C GLN A 84 -5.46 -11.66 13.49
N CYS A 85 -5.65 -10.42 13.92
CA CYS A 85 -6.91 -9.96 14.54
C CYS A 85 -8.10 -10.12 13.58
N ILE A 86 -7.96 -9.67 12.34
CA ILE A 86 -8.99 -9.79 11.29
C ILE A 86 -9.30 -11.26 10.98
N GLN A 87 -8.31 -12.16 11.05
CA GLN A 87 -8.51 -13.58 10.80
C GLN A 87 -9.22 -14.32 11.94
N GLN A 88 -9.03 -13.89 13.19
CA GLN A 88 -9.67 -14.46 14.37
C GLN A 88 -11.06 -13.88 14.65
N GLY A 89 -11.43 -12.81 13.95
CA GLY A 89 -12.68 -12.08 14.09
C GLY A 89 -13.94 -12.90 13.82
N ALA A 90 -15.08 -12.34 14.24
CA ALA A 90 -16.40 -12.90 13.97
C ALA A 90 -16.71 -12.92 12.46
N ASP A 91 -17.67 -13.75 12.06
CA ASP A 91 -18.15 -13.80 10.68
C ASP A 91 -18.79 -12.45 10.29
N HIS A 92 -18.11 -11.71 9.42
CA HIS A 92 -18.50 -10.38 8.97
C HIS A 92 -18.53 -10.39 7.43
N PRO A 93 -19.59 -9.88 6.77
CA PRO A 93 -19.70 -9.93 5.31
C PRO A 93 -18.55 -9.20 4.59
N GLY A 94 -17.94 -8.22 5.24
CA GLY A 94 -16.76 -7.53 4.74
C GLY A 94 -15.45 -8.31 4.78
N ARG A 95 -15.40 -9.43 5.53
CA ARG A 95 -14.17 -10.25 5.65
C ARG A 95 -13.71 -10.80 4.30
N GLU A 96 -14.64 -11.05 3.39
CA GLU A 96 -14.36 -11.51 2.02
C GLU A 96 -13.50 -10.50 1.25
N TYR A 97 -13.62 -9.20 1.55
CA TYR A 97 -12.92 -8.10 0.86
C TYR A 97 -11.62 -7.67 1.56
N LEU A 98 -11.12 -8.48 2.50
CA LEU A 98 -9.82 -8.33 3.15
C LEU A 98 -8.93 -9.53 2.80
N PRO A 99 -7.60 -9.38 2.70
CA PRO A 99 -6.71 -10.47 2.32
C PRO A 99 -6.71 -11.58 3.37
N LYS A 100 -6.44 -12.79 2.92
CA LYS A 100 -6.19 -13.94 3.78
C LYS A 100 -4.72 -13.99 4.17
N LEU A 101 -4.45 -13.98 5.47
CA LEU A 101 -3.16 -14.37 6.02
C LEU A 101 -3.07 -15.90 5.98
N LEU A 102 -2.19 -16.41 5.13
CA LEU A 102 -1.99 -17.84 4.92
C LEU A 102 -0.94 -18.40 5.87
N ASN A 103 0.12 -17.63 6.09
CA ASN A 103 1.21 -18.00 6.98
C ASN A 103 2.03 -16.75 7.37
N HIS A 104 2.86 -16.87 8.38
CA HIS A 104 3.95 -15.92 8.64
C HIS A 104 5.13 -16.68 9.26
N PHE A 105 6.34 -16.22 9.00
CA PHE A 105 7.54 -16.82 9.58
C PHE A 105 8.68 -15.81 9.65
N TYR A 106 9.69 -16.15 10.45
CA TYR A 106 10.89 -15.36 10.60
C TYR A 106 12.07 -16.14 10.03
N GLU A 107 12.89 -15.48 9.22
CA GLU A 107 14.15 -16.04 8.72
C GLU A 107 15.30 -15.17 9.21
N LYS A 108 16.42 -15.83 9.58
CA LYS A 108 17.65 -15.14 9.92
C LYS A 108 18.58 -15.14 8.70
N LEU A 109 18.74 -13.98 8.08
CA LEU A 109 19.51 -13.77 6.86
C LEU A 109 20.50 -12.64 7.10
N HIS A 110 21.77 -12.81 6.73
CA HIS A 110 22.83 -11.80 6.93
C HIS A 110 22.86 -11.25 8.37
N SER A 111 22.78 -12.15 9.36
CA SER A 111 22.76 -11.83 10.80
C SER A 111 21.54 -11.02 11.30
N LYS A 112 20.55 -10.75 10.45
CA LYS A 112 19.31 -10.03 10.79
C LYS A 112 18.10 -10.95 10.70
N THR A 113 17.07 -10.64 11.47
CA THR A 113 15.80 -11.38 11.46
C THR A 113 14.76 -10.59 10.69
N ASN A 114 14.23 -11.17 9.63
CA ASN A 114 13.20 -10.56 8.79
C ASN A 114 11.89 -11.32 8.93
N LEU A 115 10.79 -10.57 9.02
CA LEU A 115 9.44 -11.12 9.01
C LEU A 115 8.98 -11.31 7.56
N PHE A 116 8.46 -12.51 7.29
CA PHE A 116 7.80 -12.88 6.05
C PHE A 116 6.32 -13.06 6.34
N ILE A 117 5.47 -12.27 5.68
CA ILE A 117 4.01 -12.38 5.75
C ILE A 117 3.53 -13.00 4.44
N VAL A 118 2.86 -14.15 4.52
CA VAL A 118 2.35 -14.90 3.36
C VAL A 118 0.85 -14.66 3.24
N LEU A 119 0.44 -14.10 2.12
CA LEU A 119 -0.93 -13.72 1.78
C LEU A 119 -1.43 -14.46 0.54
N GLU A 120 -2.74 -14.49 0.35
CA GLU A 120 -3.32 -14.91 -0.94
C GLU A 120 -2.78 -14.05 -2.09
N LEU A 121 -2.52 -14.68 -3.24
CA LEU A 121 -2.05 -13.98 -4.43
C LEU A 121 -3.20 -13.23 -5.10
N LEU A 122 -2.97 -11.95 -5.40
CA LEU A 122 -3.96 -11.04 -5.97
C LEU A 122 -3.49 -10.49 -7.31
N GLY A 123 -4.43 -9.89 -8.02
CA GLY A 123 -4.26 -9.27 -9.32
C GLY A 123 -3.82 -7.81 -9.23
N PRO A 124 -4.05 -7.04 -10.32
CA PRO A 124 -3.57 -5.67 -10.41
C PRO A 124 -4.29 -4.74 -9.43
N PRO A 125 -3.65 -3.63 -9.03
CA PRO A 125 -4.31 -2.56 -8.29
C PRO A 125 -5.35 -1.85 -9.14
N LEU A 126 -6.35 -1.30 -8.48
CA LEU A 126 -7.44 -0.53 -9.07
C LEU A 126 -6.90 0.58 -9.99
N GLY A 127 -5.90 1.34 -9.55
CA GLY A 127 -5.30 2.43 -10.32
C GLY A 127 -4.57 2.00 -11.60
N GLN A 128 -4.19 0.72 -11.72
CA GLN A 128 -3.65 0.19 -12.97
C GLN A 128 -4.76 -0.11 -13.97
N VAL A 129 -5.89 -0.67 -13.52
CA VAL A 129 -7.07 -0.96 -14.35
C VAL A 129 -7.81 0.34 -14.75
N TYR A 130 -7.78 1.36 -13.89
CA TYR A 130 -8.43 2.66 -14.06
C TYR A 130 -7.47 3.74 -14.62
N ARG A 131 -7.21 3.73 -15.93
CA ARG A 131 -6.40 4.80 -16.59
C ARG A 131 -7.09 5.57 -17.71
N ARG A 132 -8.35 5.30 -18.05
CA ARG A 132 -9.02 6.03 -19.16
C ARG A 132 -10.38 6.58 -18.75
N PRO A 133 -10.58 7.91 -18.77
CA PRO A 133 -11.91 8.48 -18.64
C PRO A 133 -12.77 7.95 -19.80
N CYS A 134 -14.07 7.76 -19.56
CA CYS A 134 -15.11 7.46 -20.56
C CYS A 134 -15.54 5.99 -20.78
N THR A 135 -15.41 5.06 -19.82
CA THR A 135 -15.99 3.68 -19.96
C THR A 135 -16.68 3.13 -18.71
N TYR A 136 -17.11 3.97 -17.78
CA TYR A 136 -17.52 3.45 -16.47
C TYR A 136 -19.01 3.13 -16.41
N ASN A 137 -19.30 1.83 -16.36
CA ASN A 137 -20.63 1.32 -16.05
C ASN A 137 -20.97 1.64 -14.58
N SER A 138 -22.05 2.39 -14.36
CA SER A 138 -22.54 2.72 -13.01
C SER A 138 -22.73 1.50 -12.09
N SER A 139 -23.01 0.32 -12.67
CA SER A 139 -23.13 -0.93 -11.91
C SER A 139 -21.79 -1.39 -11.34
N PHE A 140 -20.70 -1.26 -12.11
CA PHE A 140 -19.35 -1.61 -11.69
C PHE A 140 -18.87 -0.70 -10.58
N SER A 141 -18.99 0.62 -10.76
CA SER A 141 -18.59 1.60 -9.75
C SER A 141 -19.33 1.37 -8.42
N ARG A 142 -20.66 1.15 -8.47
CA ARG A 142 -21.46 0.84 -7.27
C ARG A 142 -21.01 -0.47 -6.60
N ARG A 143 -20.67 -1.49 -7.39
CA ARG A 143 -20.21 -2.79 -6.89
C ARG A 143 -18.89 -2.66 -6.16
N ILE A 144 -17.88 -2.02 -6.76
CA ILE A 144 -16.57 -1.83 -6.13
C ILE A 144 -16.66 -0.95 -4.88
N SER A 145 -17.41 0.16 -4.94
CA SER A 145 -17.64 1.01 -3.75
C SER A 145 -18.33 0.26 -2.61
N LYS A 146 -19.30 -0.61 -2.91
CA LYS A 146 -19.95 -1.46 -1.90
C LYS A 146 -18.95 -2.43 -1.26
N GLN A 147 -18.11 -3.09 -2.06
CA GLN A 147 -17.09 -4.03 -1.55
C GLN A 147 -16.07 -3.31 -0.66
N LEU A 148 -15.61 -2.11 -1.06
CA LEU A 148 -14.71 -1.29 -0.27
C LEU A 148 -15.34 -0.87 1.06
N LEU A 149 -16.59 -0.39 1.05
CA LEU A 149 -17.31 -0.04 2.27
C LEU A 149 -17.46 -1.23 3.23
N LEU A 150 -17.78 -2.41 2.70
CA LEU A 150 -17.88 -3.63 3.52
C LEU A 150 -16.52 -4.02 4.12
N ALA A 151 -15.43 -3.90 3.36
CA ALA A 151 -14.07 -4.13 3.87
C ALA A 151 -13.75 -3.20 5.05
N VAL A 152 -14.04 -1.90 4.91
CA VAL A 152 -13.79 -0.89 5.94
C VAL A 152 -14.68 -1.09 7.17
N ASP A 153 -15.96 -1.40 6.97
CA ASP A 153 -16.89 -1.74 8.05
C ASP A 153 -16.37 -2.94 8.88
N CYS A 154 -15.83 -3.96 8.20
CA CYS A 154 -15.19 -5.10 8.85
C CYS A 154 -13.97 -4.70 9.69
N LEU A 155 -13.13 -3.77 9.22
CA LEU A 155 -11.99 -3.28 10.00
C LEU A 155 -12.48 -2.50 11.22
N HIS A 156 -13.46 -1.63 11.02
CA HIS A 156 -14.00 -0.76 12.05
C HIS A 156 -14.71 -1.54 13.16
N SER A 157 -15.37 -2.65 12.84
CA SER A 157 -15.97 -3.56 13.83
C SER A 157 -14.93 -4.19 14.76
N HIS A 158 -13.66 -4.27 14.33
CA HIS A 158 -12.52 -4.74 15.12
C HIS A 158 -11.72 -3.61 15.77
N GLY A 159 -12.19 -2.36 15.67
CA GLY A 159 -11.46 -1.20 16.20
C GLY A 159 -10.19 -0.89 15.41
N ILE A 160 -10.10 -1.29 14.15
CA ILE A 160 -8.94 -1.05 13.27
C ILE A 160 -9.28 0.11 12.33
N VAL A 161 -8.34 1.04 12.15
CA VAL A 161 -8.36 2.06 11.11
C VAL A 161 -7.30 1.69 10.07
N HIS A 162 -7.67 1.67 8.79
CA HIS A 162 -6.74 1.34 7.71
C HIS A 162 -5.67 2.42 7.53
N GLY A 163 -6.09 3.69 7.47
CA GLY A 163 -5.20 4.84 7.52
C GLY A 163 -4.48 5.21 6.22
N ASP A 164 -4.71 4.48 5.12
CA ASP A 164 -4.06 4.74 3.81
C ASP A 164 -4.87 4.12 2.64
N ILE A 165 -6.16 4.42 2.57
CA ILE A 165 -7.04 3.88 1.52
C ILE A 165 -6.88 4.72 0.25
N HIS A 166 -6.32 4.10 -0.79
CA HIS A 166 -6.22 4.67 -2.14
C HIS A 166 -6.21 3.56 -3.20
N GLU A 167 -6.24 3.93 -4.49
CA GLU A 167 -6.40 2.99 -5.61
C GLU A 167 -5.24 2.00 -5.81
N GLY A 168 -4.10 2.22 -5.13
CA GLY A 168 -2.97 1.30 -5.11
C GLY A 168 -3.13 0.18 -4.07
N ASN A 169 -3.88 0.44 -3.00
CA ASN A 169 -4.15 -0.49 -1.91
C ASN A 169 -5.48 -1.24 -2.08
N ILE A 170 -6.14 -1.07 -3.23
CA ILE A 170 -7.33 -1.83 -3.63
C ILE A 170 -6.93 -2.75 -4.78
N LEU A 171 -6.75 -4.04 -4.52
CA LEU A 171 -6.35 -5.02 -5.54
C LEU A 171 -7.55 -5.82 -6.01
N PHE A 172 -7.54 -6.26 -7.27
CA PHE A 172 -8.51 -7.24 -7.75
C PHE A 172 -8.12 -8.67 -7.36
N CYS A 173 -9.10 -9.54 -7.11
CA CYS A 173 -8.89 -10.97 -7.05
C CYS A 173 -8.57 -11.51 -8.44
N LEU A 174 -7.67 -12.48 -8.54
CA LEU A 174 -7.36 -13.16 -9.80
C LEU A 174 -8.58 -14.00 -10.24
N PRO A 175 -9.10 -13.81 -11.47
CA PRO A 175 -10.15 -14.66 -12.01
C PRO A 175 -9.70 -16.12 -12.09
N LYS A 176 -10.64 -17.06 -11.97
CA LYS A 176 -10.33 -18.47 -12.06
C LYS A 176 -9.69 -18.79 -13.42
N GLY A 177 -8.52 -19.42 -13.39
CA GLY A 177 -7.75 -19.78 -14.59
C GLY A 177 -6.90 -18.65 -15.17
N TYR A 178 -6.92 -17.45 -14.57
CA TYR A 178 -6.01 -16.38 -14.93
C TYR A 178 -4.57 -16.78 -14.58
N GLN A 179 -3.65 -16.66 -15.54
CA GLN A 179 -2.24 -16.95 -15.36
C GLN A 179 -1.45 -15.66 -15.37
N LEU A 180 -0.73 -15.40 -14.28
CA LEU A 180 0.23 -14.31 -14.22
C LEU A 180 1.45 -14.65 -15.11
N PRO A 181 2.07 -13.65 -15.76
CA PRO A 181 3.30 -13.83 -16.53
C PRO A 181 4.51 -14.00 -15.58
N ILE A 182 4.46 -15.01 -14.72
CA ILE A 182 5.44 -15.24 -13.65
C ILE A 182 6.81 -15.56 -14.25
N ASP A 183 6.85 -16.25 -15.38
CA ASP A 183 8.09 -16.62 -16.07
C ASP A 183 8.78 -15.43 -16.77
N ASP A 184 8.08 -14.32 -16.99
CA ASP A 184 8.63 -13.10 -17.59
C ASP A 184 9.39 -12.27 -16.54
N VAL A 185 10.52 -12.81 -16.11
CA VAL A 185 11.40 -12.18 -15.13
C VAL A 185 12.33 -11.18 -15.80
N TYR A 186 12.23 -9.91 -15.42
CA TYR A 186 13.22 -8.89 -15.79
C TYR A 186 14.10 -8.54 -14.58
N GLN A 187 15.39 -8.87 -14.66
CA GLN A 187 16.36 -8.64 -13.60
C GLN A 187 17.60 -7.92 -14.11
N GLY A 188 18.18 -7.07 -13.26
CA GLY A 188 19.35 -6.27 -13.56
C GLY A 188 20.46 -6.50 -12.55
N GLU A 189 21.70 -6.57 -13.03
CA GLU A 189 22.88 -6.65 -12.16
C GLU A 189 23.12 -5.33 -11.42
N VAL A 190 23.68 -5.47 -10.22
CA VAL A 190 24.18 -4.39 -9.39
C VAL A 190 25.68 -4.58 -9.22
N TYR A 191 26.46 -3.55 -9.50
CA TYR A 191 27.90 -3.56 -9.34
C TYR A 191 28.42 -2.16 -9.03
N LYS A 192 29.57 -2.08 -8.35
CA LYS A 192 30.25 -0.81 -8.12
C LYS A 192 30.94 -0.31 -9.38
N LYS A 193 30.92 1.00 -9.61
CA LYS A 193 31.56 1.66 -10.75
C LYS A 193 33.07 1.49 -10.77
N ASP A 194 33.68 1.36 -9.60
CA ASP A 194 35.13 1.17 -9.42
C ASP A 194 35.59 -0.30 -9.55
N GLY A 195 34.65 -1.24 -9.71
CA GLY A 195 34.93 -2.67 -9.84
C GLY A 195 35.22 -3.40 -8.53
N THR A 196 35.14 -2.73 -7.37
CA THR A 196 35.34 -3.39 -6.07
C THR A 196 34.13 -4.28 -5.70
N PRO A 197 34.31 -5.28 -4.81
CA PRO A 197 33.21 -6.11 -4.34
C PRO A 197 32.09 -5.29 -3.67
N LEU A 198 30.86 -5.79 -3.79
CA LEU A 198 29.70 -5.27 -3.07
C LEU A 198 29.87 -5.51 -1.56
N GLU A 199 29.40 -4.54 -0.78
CA GLU A 199 29.27 -4.64 0.67
C GLU A 199 28.26 -5.72 1.04
N GLU A 200 28.40 -6.26 2.24
CA GLU A 200 27.43 -7.20 2.80
C GLU A 200 26.02 -6.59 2.86
N GLY A 201 25.02 -7.36 2.46
CA GLY A 201 23.62 -6.93 2.42
C GLY A 201 23.21 -6.14 1.18
N ILE A 202 24.14 -5.76 0.29
CA ILE A 202 23.81 -5.17 -1.01
C ILE A 202 23.44 -6.30 -2.00
N PRO A 203 22.31 -6.20 -2.71
CA PRO A 203 21.91 -7.22 -3.65
C PRO A 203 22.84 -7.23 -4.86
N ARG A 204 23.25 -8.42 -5.33
CA ARG A 204 23.99 -8.57 -6.60
C ARG A 204 23.11 -8.35 -7.83
N GLN A 205 21.81 -8.51 -7.65
CA GLN A 205 20.79 -8.41 -8.70
C GLN A 205 19.51 -7.86 -8.08
N VAL A 206 18.83 -7.03 -8.84
CA VAL A 206 17.48 -6.54 -8.51
C VAL A 206 16.50 -7.02 -9.57
N VAL A 207 15.26 -7.24 -9.16
CA VAL A 207 14.18 -7.71 -10.04
C VAL A 207 13.19 -6.58 -10.21
N THR A 208 12.84 -6.26 -11.46
CA THR A 208 11.77 -5.31 -11.77
C THR A 208 10.43 -5.94 -11.44
N SER A 209 9.54 -5.14 -10.83
CA SER A 209 8.19 -5.57 -10.52
C SER A 209 7.45 -6.03 -11.78
N LEU A 210 6.78 -7.17 -11.67
CA LEU A 210 5.91 -7.72 -12.70
C LEU A 210 4.88 -6.68 -13.15
N LEU A 211 4.66 -6.62 -14.46
CA LEU A 211 3.66 -5.76 -15.07
C LEU A 211 2.50 -6.63 -15.57
N PHE A 212 1.28 -6.21 -15.26
CA PHE A 212 0.07 -6.84 -15.80
C PHE A 212 -0.16 -6.37 -17.25
N ASP A 213 -0.52 -7.28 -18.17
CA ASP A 213 -0.92 -6.89 -19.53
C ASP A 213 -2.39 -6.45 -19.58
N LEU A 214 -2.59 -5.22 -19.12
CA LEU A 214 -3.91 -4.63 -18.95
C LEU A 214 -4.63 -4.30 -20.27
N LYS A 215 -4.02 -4.56 -21.44
CA LYS A 215 -4.72 -4.44 -22.72
C LYS A 215 -5.76 -5.55 -22.91
N ILE A 216 -5.53 -6.71 -22.31
CA ILE A 216 -6.40 -7.89 -22.41
C ILE A 216 -7.26 -8.02 -21.14
N ASP A 217 -6.72 -7.64 -20.00
CA ASP A 217 -7.29 -8.02 -18.71
C ASP A 217 -8.35 -7.07 -18.17
N LYS A 218 -8.43 -5.84 -18.71
CA LYS A 218 -9.28 -4.78 -18.16
C LYS A 218 -10.75 -5.16 -18.14
N ASP A 219 -11.28 -5.69 -19.24
CA ASP A 219 -12.70 -6.01 -19.36
C ASP A 219 -13.07 -7.20 -18.44
N LEU A 220 -12.19 -8.19 -18.34
CA LEU A 220 -12.35 -9.32 -17.43
C LEU A 220 -12.45 -8.84 -15.96
N PHE A 221 -11.51 -8.03 -15.50
CA PHE A 221 -11.54 -7.50 -14.13
C PHE A 221 -12.75 -6.57 -13.90
N GLN A 222 -13.24 -5.86 -14.92
CA GLN A 222 -14.43 -5.03 -14.79
C GLN A 222 -15.74 -5.83 -14.73
N GLU A 223 -15.81 -6.97 -15.40
CA GLU A 223 -16.99 -7.84 -15.41
C GLU A 223 -17.05 -8.69 -14.14
N VAL A 224 -15.97 -9.37 -13.79
CA VAL A 224 -15.97 -10.38 -12.71
C VAL A 224 -15.21 -9.96 -11.44
N GLY A 225 -14.50 -8.83 -11.47
CA GLY A 225 -13.57 -8.46 -10.40
C GLY A 225 -14.23 -8.26 -9.04
N GLN A 226 -13.81 -9.05 -8.08
CA GLN A 226 -13.94 -8.76 -6.65
C GLN A 226 -12.67 -8.08 -6.18
N ILE A 227 -12.77 -7.13 -5.25
CA ILE A 227 -11.60 -6.45 -4.69
C ILE A 227 -11.20 -7.00 -3.32
N LYS A 228 -9.95 -6.73 -2.97
CA LYS A 228 -9.41 -6.81 -1.62
C LYS A 228 -8.79 -5.46 -1.25
N LEU A 229 -9.11 -4.96 -0.07
CA LEU A 229 -8.38 -3.86 0.54
C LEU A 229 -7.15 -4.42 1.25
N VAL A 230 -5.95 -4.01 0.82
CA VAL A 230 -4.67 -4.58 1.23
C VAL A 230 -3.71 -3.52 1.79
N ASP A 231 -2.55 -3.98 2.26
CA ASP A 231 -1.47 -3.17 2.84
C ASP A 231 -1.86 -2.48 4.15
N PHE A 232 -1.66 -3.21 5.26
CA PHE A 232 -1.97 -2.72 6.60
C PHE A 232 -0.75 -2.10 7.29
N SER A 233 0.28 -1.71 6.52
CA SER A 233 1.51 -1.13 7.10
C SER A 233 1.29 0.22 7.79
N SER A 234 0.28 0.99 7.36
CA SER A 234 -0.15 2.25 7.98
C SER A 234 -1.36 2.10 8.92
N SER A 235 -1.88 0.87 9.07
CA SER A 235 -3.08 0.61 9.85
C SER A 235 -2.77 0.54 11.34
N PHE A 236 -3.76 0.90 12.15
CA PHE A 236 -3.61 0.95 13.60
C PHE A 236 -4.90 0.60 14.32
N PHE A 237 -4.77 0.16 15.58
CA PHE A 237 -5.91 -0.01 16.47
C PHE A 237 -6.33 1.36 17.01
N GLU A 238 -7.62 1.63 17.15
CA GLU A 238 -8.16 2.87 17.72
C GLU A 238 -7.70 3.11 19.17
N SER A 239 -7.29 2.05 19.88
CA SER A 239 -6.66 2.12 21.20
C SER A 239 -5.16 2.47 21.17
N GLU A 240 -4.52 2.40 20.00
CA GLU A 240 -3.09 2.59 19.76
C GLU A 240 -2.87 3.61 18.62
N THR A 241 -3.57 4.75 18.67
CA THR A 241 -3.49 5.78 17.62
C THR A 241 -2.07 6.34 17.49
N PRO A 242 -1.48 6.36 16.28
CA PRO A 242 -0.13 6.90 16.08
C PRO A 242 -0.13 8.43 16.14
N GLU A 243 1.01 9.00 16.55
CA GLU A 243 1.24 10.46 16.53
C GLU A 243 1.35 11.00 15.09
N ARG A 244 1.85 10.17 14.17
CA ARG A 244 2.05 10.53 12.76
C ARG A 244 1.62 9.37 11.88
N ILE A 245 0.96 9.70 10.78
CA ILE A 245 0.61 8.76 9.72
C ILE A 245 1.02 9.31 8.36
N HIS A 246 1.52 8.41 7.52
CA HIS A 246 1.85 8.69 6.14
C HIS A 246 0.74 8.11 5.27
N THR A 247 -0.19 8.98 4.87
CA THR A 247 -1.19 8.71 3.82
C THR A 247 -0.91 9.62 2.63
N ARG A 248 -1.43 9.23 1.47
CA ARG A 248 -1.40 10.07 0.26
C ARG A 248 -2.10 11.42 0.49
N GLU A 249 -1.52 12.48 -0.07
CA GLU A 249 -1.92 13.86 0.23
C GLU A 249 -3.32 14.19 -0.29
N ASP A 250 -3.69 13.74 -1.49
CA ASP A 250 -4.96 14.05 -2.14
C ASP A 250 -6.18 13.34 -1.52
N VAL A 251 -5.95 12.30 -0.72
CA VAL A 251 -7.00 11.61 0.07
C VAL A 251 -6.90 11.91 1.56
N SER A 252 -6.03 12.85 1.96
CA SER A 252 -5.82 13.20 3.36
C SER A 252 -7.08 13.84 3.95
N PRO A 253 -7.60 13.30 5.07
CA PRO A 253 -8.76 13.89 5.72
C PRO A 253 -8.39 15.19 6.46
N PRO A 254 -9.36 16.09 6.66
CA PRO A 254 -9.10 17.39 7.28
C PRO A 254 -8.51 17.27 8.68
N GLU A 255 -8.93 16.29 9.49
CA GLU A 255 -8.35 16.05 10.83
C GLU A 255 -6.83 15.84 10.79
N LEU A 256 -6.29 15.23 9.73
CA LEU A 256 -4.85 15.04 9.57
C LEU A 256 -4.12 16.36 9.29
N ILE A 257 -4.74 17.27 8.53
CA ILE A 257 -4.16 18.59 8.20
C ILE A 257 -4.01 19.43 9.48
N PHE A 258 -4.96 19.29 10.41
CA PHE A 258 -5.02 20.01 11.67
C PHE A 258 -4.40 19.25 12.87
N GLU A 259 -3.75 18.11 12.63
CA GLU A 259 -3.21 17.20 13.67
C GLU A 259 -4.23 16.91 14.81
N LYS A 260 -5.49 16.69 14.43
CA LYS A 260 -6.55 16.27 15.34
C LYS A 260 -6.50 14.75 15.55
N PRO A 261 -7.09 14.23 16.65
CA PRO A 261 -7.10 12.80 16.93
C PRO A 261 -7.66 11.98 15.75
N LEU A 262 -6.89 11.00 15.28
CA LEU A 262 -7.29 10.13 14.19
C LEU A 262 -8.23 9.04 14.70
N ARG A 263 -9.32 8.81 13.97
CA ARG A 263 -10.37 7.85 14.29
C ARG A 263 -10.82 7.13 13.03
N LYS A 264 -11.79 6.23 13.16
CA LYS A 264 -12.46 5.54 12.04
C LYS A 264 -13.01 6.48 10.95
N SER A 265 -13.36 7.74 11.28
CA SER A 265 -13.76 8.76 10.30
C SER A 265 -12.72 9.01 9.21
N PHE A 266 -11.44 8.78 9.52
CA PHE A 266 -10.32 8.88 8.59
C PHE A 266 -10.57 8.03 7.35
N ASP A 267 -10.89 6.75 7.55
CA ASP A 267 -11.12 5.84 6.43
C ASP A 267 -12.38 6.20 5.67
N ILE A 268 -13.43 6.69 6.35
CA ILE A 268 -14.68 7.09 5.70
C ILE A 268 -14.45 8.25 4.73
N TRP A 269 -13.59 9.20 5.10
CA TRP A 269 -13.14 10.26 4.18
C TRP A 269 -12.44 9.68 2.96
N SER A 270 -11.45 8.80 3.16
CA SER A 270 -10.71 8.18 2.06
C SER A 270 -11.62 7.32 1.17
N VAL A 271 -12.63 6.63 1.72
CA VAL A 271 -13.65 5.89 0.97
C VAL A 271 -14.52 6.83 0.12
N ALA A 272 -14.86 8.03 0.61
CA ALA A 272 -15.59 9.02 -0.18
C ALA A 272 -14.76 9.49 -1.39
N CYS A 273 -13.48 9.82 -1.16
CA CYS A 273 -12.53 10.16 -2.23
C CYS A 273 -12.39 9.02 -3.25
N MET A 274 -12.26 7.78 -2.79
CA MET A 274 -12.16 6.61 -3.66
C MET A 274 -13.45 6.30 -4.40
N THR A 275 -14.60 6.50 -3.79
CA THR A 275 -15.89 6.33 -4.46
C THR A 275 -16.06 7.32 -5.61
N PHE A 276 -15.64 8.58 -5.41
CA PHE A 276 -15.59 9.57 -6.48
C PHE A 276 -14.59 9.16 -7.58
N TYR A 277 -13.40 8.70 -7.21
CA TYR A 277 -12.39 8.20 -8.15
C TYR A 277 -12.91 7.03 -8.99
N ILE A 278 -13.54 6.04 -8.35
CA ILE A 278 -14.16 4.87 -9.01
C ILE A 278 -15.29 5.29 -9.97
N ALA A 279 -16.04 6.33 -9.65
CA ALA A 279 -17.14 6.80 -10.49
C ALA A 279 -16.67 7.66 -11.67
N THR A 280 -15.62 8.46 -11.49
CA THR A 280 -15.23 9.51 -12.45
C THR A 280 -13.90 9.25 -13.16
N GLY A 281 -13.05 8.39 -12.59
CA GLY A 281 -11.65 8.21 -12.98
C GLY A 281 -10.74 9.39 -12.63
N ARG A 282 -11.19 10.31 -11.76
CA ARG A 282 -10.43 11.50 -11.31
C ARG A 282 -10.36 11.54 -9.79
N ASN A 283 -9.29 12.12 -9.25
CA ASN A 283 -9.21 12.36 -7.82
C ASN A 283 -10.24 13.42 -7.41
N LEU A 284 -10.87 13.25 -6.25
CA LEU A 284 -11.84 14.24 -5.74
C LEU A 284 -11.15 15.59 -5.46
N PHE A 285 -9.93 15.54 -4.96
CA PHE A 285 -9.09 16.70 -4.72
C PHE A 285 -7.84 16.61 -5.61
N GLU A 286 -7.82 17.36 -6.71
CA GLU A 286 -6.64 17.45 -7.58
C GLU A 286 -5.65 18.46 -6.97
N ILE A 287 -4.52 17.95 -6.50
CA ILE A 287 -3.45 18.76 -5.90
C ILE A 287 -2.21 18.79 -6.79
N TRP A 288 -1.64 19.98 -6.95
CA TRP A 288 -0.40 20.24 -7.69
C TRP A 288 0.80 20.43 -6.74
N ASP A 289 0.51 20.56 -5.45
CA ASP A 289 1.44 20.84 -4.36
C ASP A 289 1.27 19.79 -3.26
N ARG A 290 2.38 19.31 -2.69
CA ARG A 290 2.37 18.30 -1.63
C ARG A 290 2.00 18.85 -0.25
N ARG A 291 1.84 20.17 -0.11
CA ARG A 291 1.43 20.80 1.16
C ARG A 291 -0.05 20.55 1.44
N ARG A 292 -0.38 19.67 2.38
CA ARG A 292 -1.77 19.32 2.74
C ARG A 292 -2.69 20.51 3.02
N VAL A 293 -2.17 21.66 3.47
CA VAL A 293 -2.96 22.87 3.68
C VAL A 293 -3.67 23.39 2.43
N ILE A 294 -3.21 23.03 1.23
CA ILE A 294 -3.88 23.43 -0.03
C ILE A 294 -5.22 22.70 -0.24
N LEU A 295 -5.48 21.63 0.51
CA LEU A 295 -6.77 20.92 0.46
C LEU A 295 -7.89 21.73 1.10
N LEU A 296 -7.62 22.61 2.06
CA LEU A 296 -8.65 23.34 2.81
C LEU A 296 -9.65 24.10 1.92
N PRO A 297 -9.21 24.93 0.94
CA PRO A 297 -10.16 25.57 0.01
C PRO A 297 -10.90 24.55 -0.86
N LEU A 298 -10.24 23.47 -1.30
CA LEU A 298 -10.88 22.43 -2.13
C LEU A 298 -11.96 21.67 -1.34
N ILE A 299 -11.69 21.35 -0.08
CA ILE A 299 -12.64 20.73 0.84
C ILE A 299 -13.87 21.62 0.99
N HIS A 300 -13.69 22.92 1.19
CA HIS A 300 -14.82 23.84 1.30
C HIS A 300 -15.63 23.91 -0.01
N VAL A 301 -14.97 23.95 -1.17
CA VAL A 301 -15.65 23.93 -2.48
C VAL A 301 -16.50 22.67 -2.67
N VAL A 302 -15.99 21.50 -2.26
CA VAL A 302 -16.68 20.21 -2.44
C VAL A 302 -17.78 19.98 -1.40
N VAL A 303 -17.50 20.25 -0.13
CA VAL A 303 -18.43 20.00 0.99
C VAL A 303 -19.45 21.14 1.16
N GLY A 304 -19.12 22.34 0.67
CA GLY A 304 -19.94 23.53 0.76
C GLY A 304 -19.91 24.20 2.13
N ASP A 305 -20.85 25.13 2.33
CA ASP A 305 -20.94 26.01 3.51
C ASP A 305 -21.05 25.27 4.85
N SER A 306 -21.53 24.02 4.82
CA SER A 306 -21.62 23.17 6.00
C SER A 306 -20.25 22.89 6.66
N SER A 307 -19.16 22.96 5.90
CA SER A 307 -17.79 22.78 6.44
C SER A 307 -17.17 24.05 7.00
N ALA A 308 -17.69 25.24 6.64
CA ALA A 308 -17.01 26.52 6.88
C ALA A 308 -16.72 26.77 8.37
N GLN A 309 -17.72 26.55 9.23
CA GLN A 309 -17.56 26.77 10.68
C GLN A 309 -16.52 25.83 11.29
N TRP A 310 -16.53 24.56 10.88
CA TRP A 310 -15.60 23.57 11.41
C TRP A 310 -14.16 23.84 10.95
N LEU A 311 -13.97 24.17 9.66
CA LEU A 311 -12.67 24.50 9.09
C LEU A 311 -12.09 25.75 9.76
N LEU A 312 -12.88 26.83 9.87
CA LEU A 312 -12.44 28.07 10.49
C LEU A 312 -12.03 27.88 11.94
N LYS A 313 -12.84 27.17 12.73
CA LYS A 313 -12.51 26.81 14.11
C LYS A 313 -11.19 26.04 14.19
N SER A 314 -11.00 25.06 13.32
CA SER A 314 -9.80 24.22 13.29
C SER A 314 -8.54 25.02 12.91
N VAL A 315 -8.66 26.01 12.02
CA VAL A 315 -7.57 26.92 11.66
C VAL A 315 -7.11 27.72 12.88
N PHE A 316 -8.05 28.33 13.63
CA PHE A 316 -7.70 29.08 14.84
C PHE A 316 -7.01 28.20 15.88
N GLU A 317 -7.57 27.02 16.16
CA GLU A 317 -6.96 26.07 17.10
C GLU A 317 -5.55 25.63 16.66
N ALA A 318 -5.33 25.44 15.36
CA ALA A 318 -4.01 25.07 14.83
C ALA A 318 -2.98 26.19 14.95
N ILE A 319 -3.41 27.44 14.76
CA ILE A 319 -2.56 28.63 14.97
C ILE A 319 -2.21 28.76 16.46
N GLU A 320 -3.18 28.63 17.36
CA GLU A 320 -2.95 28.68 18.82
C GLU A 320 -1.98 27.61 19.30
N ARG A 321 -2.07 26.39 18.72
CA ARG A 321 -1.15 25.27 19.02
C ARG A 321 0.21 25.39 18.32
N GLY A 322 0.38 26.38 17.45
CA GLY A 322 1.62 26.58 16.69
C GLY A 322 1.92 25.45 15.70
N ILE A 323 0.89 24.75 15.20
CA ILE A 323 1.01 23.70 14.18
C ILE A 323 1.49 24.30 12.85
N TRP A 324 1.08 25.54 12.55
CA TRP A 324 1.37 26.21 11.28
C TRP A 324 2.10 27.55 11.47
N LYS A 325 3.31 27.51 12.02
CA LYS A 325 4.12 28.72 12.28
C LYS A 325 4.44 29.53 11.01
N ASP A 326 4.40 28.90 9.84
CA ASP A 326 4.81 29.50 8.56
C ASP A 326 3.66 29.97 7.66
N LEU A 327 2.39 29.90 8.12
CA LEU A 327 1.22 30.33 7.33
C LEU A 327 1.25 31.81 6.93
N GLY A 328 2.01 32.66 7.64
CA GLY A 328 2.21 34.06 7.28
C GLY A 328 3.14 34.30 6.08
N THR A 329 3.81 33.26 5.56
CA THR A 329 4.75 33.38 4.43
C THR A 329 4.12 33.07 3.06
N PHE A 330 2.82 32.76 3.03
CA PHE A 330 2.07 32.53 1.79
C PHE A 330 1.87 33.86 1.04
N ARG A 331 2.90 34.29 0.32
CA ARG A 331 2.72 35.27 -0.76
C ARG A 331 2.01 34.54 -1.91
N CYS A 332 0.79 34.97 -2.23
CA CYS A 332 0.21 34.71 -3.54
C CYS A 332 1.24 35.17 -4.59
N ARG A 333 1.73 34.23 -5.41
CA ARG A 333 2.48 34.55 -6.61
C ARG A 333 1.54 34.53 -7.80
#